data_AF-A0A554JDF8-F1
#
_entry.id   AF-A0A554JDF8-F1
#
_cell.length_a   1.000
_cell.length_b   1.000
_cell.length_c   1.000
_cell.angle_alpha   90.00
_cell.angle_beta   90.00
_cell.angle_gamma   90.00
#
_symmetry.space_group_name_H-M   'P 1'
#
loop_
_entity.id
_entity.type
_entity.pdbx_description
1 polymer ?
#
loop_
_entity_poly.entity_id
_entity_poly.type
_entity_poly.pdbx_seq_one_letter_code
_entity_poly.pdbx_strand_id
1 'polypeptide(L)' 'AKRNGAHIVLPEPAFYHMPRTVDAIIDQTVQKTLDFFDIEAGLFQRWETPYNPE' A
#
# COMPACT_ATOMS: atom_id res chain seq x y z
N ALA A 1 -6.94 10.70 -16.28
CA ALA A 1 -5.82 10.79 -15.33
C ALA A 1 -4.50 10.25 -15.88
N LYS A 2 -4.38 8.96 -16.27
CA LYS A 2 -3.12 8.40 -16.80
C LYS A 2 -2.50 9.17 -17.97
N ARG A 3 -3.31 9.78 -18.86
CA ARG A 3 -2.80 10.56 -20.01
C ARG A 3 -2.15 11.91 -19.66
N ASN A 4 -2.42 12.44 -18.46
CA ASN A 4 -1.95 13.77 -18.03
C ASN A 4 -0.98 13.68 -16.83
N GLY A 5 -0.40 12.51 -16.56
CA GLY A 5 0.55 12.31 -15.46
C GLY A 5 -0.07 12.25 -14.06
N ALA A 6 -1.41 12.25 -13.93
CA ALA A 6 -2.07 12.15 -12.64
C ALA A 6 -2.27 10.69 -12.21
N HIS A 7 -1.97 10.40 -10.93
CA HIS A 7 -2.30 9.16 -10.26
C HIS A 7 -3.71 9.25 -9.65
N ILE A 8 -4.60 8.33 -10.02
CA ILE A 8 -5.86 8.13 -9.29
C ILE A 8 -5.57 7.05 -8.26
N VAL A 9 -5.63 7.42 -6.99
CA VAL A 9 -5.51 6.48 -5.87
C VAL A 9 -6.92 6.30 -5.30
N LEU A 10 -7.48 5.12 -5.51
CA LEU A 10 -8.73 4.73 -4.86
C LEU A 10 -8.38 4.15 -3.49
N PRO A 11 -8.91 4.68 -2.38
CA PRO A 11 -8.62 4.20 -1.03
C PRO A 11 -9.42 2.92 -0.73
N GLU A 12 -9.35 1.93 -1.61
CA GLU A 12 -9.99 0.63 -1.41
C GLU A 12 -9.17 -0.17 -0.39
N PRO A 13 -9.75 -0.54 0.77
CA PRO A 13 -9.04 -1.30 1.79
C PRO A 13 -8.51 -2.62 1.24
N ALA A 14 -7.22 -2.91 1.43
CA ALA A 14 -6.69 -4.22 1.11
C ALA A 14 -6.76 -5.11 2.37
N PHE A 15 -7.44 -6.25 2.27
CA PHE A 15 -7.63 -7.17 3.41
C PHE A 15 -6.63 -8.33 3.45
N TYR A 16 -5.70 -8.44 2.49
CA TYR A 16 -4.72 -9.54 2.44
C TYR A 16 -3.76 -9.56 3.63
N HIS A 17 -3.58 -8.43 4.33
CA HIS A 17 -2.78 -8.33 5.57
C HIS A 17 -3.61 -8.52 6.84
N MET A 18 -4.90 -8.86 6.70
CA MET A 18 -5.83 -9.12 7.80
C MET A 18 -5.83 -8.03 8.89
N PRO A 19 -6.12 -6.76 8.53
CA PRO A 19 -6.11 -5.65 9.48
C PRO A 19 -7.07 -5.92 10.64
N ARG A 20 -6.63 -5.62 11.86
CA ARG A 20 -7.44 -5.78 13.10
C ARG A 20 -8.12 -4.49 13.54
N THR A 21 -7.68 -3.36 12.99
CA THR A 21 -8.15 -2.02 13.33
C THR A 21 -8.38 -1.21 12.06
N VAL A 22 -9.20 -0.15 12.18
CA VAL A 22 -9.37 0.83 11.11
C VAL A 22 -8.06 1.55 10.81
N ASP A 23 -7.26 1.84 11.84
CA ASP A 23 -5.94 2.46 11.66
C ASP A 23 -5.02 1.64 10.74
N ALA A 24 -5.01 0.31 10.88
CA ALA A 24 -4.23 -0.55 10.00
C ALA A 24 -4.67 -0.48 8.52
N ILE A 25 -5.94 -0.18 8.25
CA ILE A 25 -6.45 0.06 6.89
C ILE A 25 -5.96 1.42 6.37
N ILE A 26 -6.02 2.44 7.23
CA ILE A 26 -5.56 3.80 6.93
C ILE A 26 -4.06 3.79 6.62
N ASP A 27 -3.27 3.20 7.50
CA ASP A 27 -1.80 3.11 7.41
C ASP A 27 -1.34 2.51 6.08
N GLN A 28 -1.95 1.40 5.66
CA GLN A 28 -1.66 0.81 4.36
C GLN A 28 -2.00 1.75 3.20
N THR A 29 -3.16 2.42 3.27
CA THR A 29 -3.63 3.31 2.19
C THR A 29 -2.72 4.55 2.06
N VAL A 30 -2.30 5.10 3.20
CA VAL A 30 -1.35 6.21 3.27
C VAL A 30 -0.01 5.78 2.69
N GLN A 31 0.57 4.65 3.12
CA GLN A 31 1.85 4.20 2.57
C GLN A 31 1.78 3.94 1.06
N LYS A 32 0.71 3.33 0.55
CA LYS A 32 0.51 3.16 -0.92
C LYS A 32 0.44 4.48 -1.67
N THR A 33 -0.06 5.54 -1.04
CA THR A 33 -0.09 6.88 -1.64
C THR A 33 1.32 7.49 -1.64
N LEU A 34 2.06 7.32 -0.54
CA LEU A 34 3.46 7.76 -0.40
C LEU A 34 4.42 7.02 -1.34
N ASP A 35 4.12 5.77 -1.69
CA ASP A 35 4.90 4.99 -2.66
C ASP A 35 4.97 5.67 -4.04
N PHE A 36 3.97 6.47 -4.45
CA PHE A 36 4.04 7.25 -5.70
C PHE A 36 5.05 8.39 -5.68
N PHE A 37 5.54 8.75 -4.49
CA PHE A 37 6.54 9.79 -4.27
C PHE A 37 7.88 9.21 -3.78
N ASP A 38 8.04 7.88 -3.83
CA ASP A 38 9.21 7.15 -3.34
C ASP A 38 9.51 7.41 -1.84
N ILE A 39 8.46 7.60 -1.03
CA ILE A 39 8.57 7.85 0.42
C ILE A 39 8.21 6.58 1.20
N GLU A 40 9.17 6.05 1.96
CA GLU A 40 8.96 4.93 2.89
C GLU A 40 8.73 5.45 4.31
N ALA A 41 7.53 5.20 4.87
CA ALA A 41 7.16 5.61 6.22
C ALA A 41 6.98 4.43 7.19
N GLY A 42 7.10 3.17 6.71
CA GLY A 42 7.04 1.99 7.56
C GLY A 42 5.68 1.76 8.24
N LEU A 43 4.59 2.24 7.64
CA LEU A 43 3.26 2.23 8.26
C LEU A 43 2.57 0.85 8.21
N PHE A 44 2.97 -0.06 7.31
CA PHE A 44 2.40 -1.40 7.22
C PHE A 44 3.42 -2.43 6.73
N GLN A 45 3.15 -3.72 6.99
CA GLN A 45 3.97 -4.80 6.44
C GLN A 45 3.70 -5.01 4.95
N ARG A 46 4.73 -4.86 4.14
CA ARG A 46 4.65 -5.11 2.69
C ARG A 46 4.40 -6.59 2.40
N TRP A 47 3.81 -6.85 1.24
CA TRP A 47 3.66 -8.22 0.78
C TRP A 47 5.05 -8.82 0.49
N GLU A 48 5.37 -9.90 1.19
CA GLU A 48 6.59 -10.66 0.97
C GLU A 48 6.29 -11.79 -0.01
N THR A 49 7.11 -11.92 -1.05
CA THR A 49 7.04 -13.11 -1.90
C THR A 49 7.73 -14.24 -1.14
N PRO A 50 7.14 -15.43 -1.02
CA PRO A 50 7.86 -16.57 -0.46
C PRO A 50 9.14 -16.79 -1.25
N TYR A 51 10.28 -16.81 -0.57
CA TYR A 51 11.54 -17.15 -1.21
C TYR A 51 11.45 -18.59 -1.73
N ASN A 52 11.49 -18.76 -3.06
CA ASN A 52 11.68 -20.07 -3.67
C ASN A 52 13.16 -20.19 -4.10
N PRO A 53 13.97 -21.04 -3.45
CA PRO A 53 15.34 -21.29 -3.84
C PRO A 53 15.50 -22.17 -5.10
N GLU A 54 14.42 -22.76 -5.63
CA GLU A 54 14.45 -23.59 -6.85
C GLU A 54 14.53 -22.79 -8.16
#